data_AF-A0AAW3ESW0-F1
#
_entry.id   AF-A0AAW3ESW0-F1
#
_cell.length_a   1.000
_cell.length_b   1.000
_cell.length_c   1.000
_cell.angle_alpha   90.00
_cell.angle_beta   90.00
_cell.angle_gamma   90.00
#
_symmetry.space_group_name_H-M   'P 1'
#
loop_
_entity.id
_entity.type
_entity.pdbx_description
1 polymer ?
#
loop_
_entity_poly.entity_id
_entity_poly.type
_entity_poly.pdbx_seq_one_letter_code
_entity_poly.pdbx_strand_id
1 'polypeptide(L)'
;MKLRRLLYRETPFEALAPAELQHLGSAFGEMVAAHPLIYYWVHRVDARRWLITDFFHASMLRYRGLEFVLIEDGTVSYYRLPGAKVGGTGHVPEGIYHVAITSGAGAAFRLSIRKNRTGRLELLEIAPAAAGGTPGAHQELPRHVLEPSKFADELKTAIASGVEWCYRRHRSADALARAALADEWRAARWPKAVRGSGTDSDAYLWMLEQSIA
;
A
#
# COMPACT_ATOMS: atom_id res chain seq x y z
N MET A 1 -11.07 -32.54 -7.37
CA MET A 1 -10.69 -31.33 -6.62
C MET A 1 -10.00 -30.34 -7.53
N LYS A 2 -10.67 -29.28 -7.97
CA LYS A 2 -10.03 -28.13 -8.64
C LYS A 2 -10.41 -26.88 -7.85
N LEU A 3 -9.40 -26.20 -7.33
CA LEU A 3 -9.51 -25.06 -6.43
C LEU A 3 -10.52 -24.05 -6.98
N ARG A 4 -11.57 -23.81 -6.19
CA ARG A 4 -12.49 -22.69 -6.38
C ARG A 4 -11.65 -21.41 -6.42
N ARG A 5 -11.70 -20.76 -7.58
CA ARG A 5 -11.25 -19.38 -7.82
C ARG A 5 -11.53 -18.54 -6.57
N LEU A 6 -10.46 -18.00 -5.97
CA LEU A 6 -10.56 -16.86 -5.07
C LEU A 6 -11.40 -15.81 -5.79
N LEU A 7 -12.61 -15.58 -5.30
CA LEU A 7 -13.63 -14.70 -5.88
C LEU A 7 -13.21 -13.23 -5.78
N TYR A 8 -12.15 -12.83 -6.47
CA TYR A 8 -12.02 -11.49 -7.03
C TYR A 8 -12.95 -11.42 -8.25
N ARG A 9 -13.92 -10.50 -8.27
CA ARG A 9 -14.82 -10.15 -9.40
C ARG A 9 -14.59 -8.66 -9.68
N GLU A 10 -14.82 -8.05 -10.85
CA GLU A 10 -15.47 -8.43 -12.12
C GLU A 10 -14.65 -7.99 -13.36
N THR A 11 -13.62 -7.15 -13.15
CA THR A 11 -12.63 -6.77 -14.16
C THR A 11 -11.46 -7.74 -14.10
N PRO A 12 -11.01 -8.34 -15.22
CA PRO A 12 -9.77 -9.11 -15.20
C PRO A 12 -8.63 -8.19 -14.78
N PHE A 13 -7.79 -8.65 -13.84
CA PHE A 13 -6.54 -7.96 -13.52
C PHE A 13 -5.71 -7.86 -14.78
N GLU A 14 -5.17 -6.68 -15.03
CA GLU A 14 -4.25 -6.47 -16.14
C GLU A 14 -3.01 -7.32 -15.92
N ALA A 15 -2.71 -8.20 -16.87
CA ALA A 15 -1.46 -8.93 -16.87
C ALA A 15 -0.35 -7.96 -17.25
N LEU A 16 0.50 -7.62 -16.28
CA LEU A 16 1.61 -6.69 -16.46
C LEU A 16 2.91 -7.46 -16.69
N ALA A 17 3.74 -6.94 -17.59
CA ALA A 17 5.10 -7.41 -17.78
C ALA A 17 5.97 -7.12 -16.54
N PRO A 18 7.03 -7.90 -16.30
CA PRO A 18 7.92 -7.69 -15.15
C PRO A 18 8.48 -6.26 -15.03
N ALA A 19 8.79 -5.63 -16.16
CA ALA A 19 9.29 -4.26 -16.20
C ALA A 19 8.23 -3.24 -15.76
N GLU A 20 6.97 -3.44 -16.14
CA GLU A 20 5.84 -2.58 -15.74
C GLU A 20 5.57 -2.71 -14.24
N LEU A 21 5.61 -3.93 -13.71
CA LEU A 21 5.49 -4.18 -12.27
C LEU A 21 6.63 -3.54 -11.47
N GLN A 22 7.86 -3.63 -11.96
CA GLN A 22 9.01 -3.00 -11.33
C GLN A 22 8.89 -1.46 -11.34
N HIS A 23 8.43 -0.90 -12.45
CA HIS A 23 8.16 0.53 -12.57
C HIS A 23 7.09 0.97 -11.57
N LEU A 24 5.95 0.27 -11.50
CA LEU A 24 4.88 0.56 -10.54
C LEU A 24 5.36 0.50 -9.09
N GLY A 25 6.12 -0.52 -8.72
CA GLY A 25 6.69 -0.64 -7.37
C GLY A 25 7.63 0.53 -7.03
N SER A 26 8.46 0.94 -7.98
CA SER A 26 9.37 2.09 -7.81
C SER A 26 8.62 3.41 -7.68
N ALA A 27 7.62 3.64 -8.53
CA ALA A 27 6.76 4.82 -8.51
C ALA A 27 5.98 4.94 -7.19
N PHE A 28 5.40 3.82 -6.74
CA PHE A 28 4.73 3.74 -5.44
C PHE A 28 5.69 4.08 -4.29
N GLY A 29 6.89 3.50 -4.27
CA GLY A 29 7.89 3.76 -3.25
C GLY A 29 8.31 5.25 -3.17
N GLU A 30 8.56 5.88 -4.32
CA GLU A 30 8.88 7.31 -4.40
C GLU A 30 7.71 8.19 -3.91
N MET A 31 6.48 7.84 -4.29
CA MET A 31 5.30 8.60 -3.88
C MET A 31 5.04 8.51 -2.36
N VAL A 32 5.16 7.31 -1.78
CA VAL A 32 5.04 7.08 -0.33
C VAL A 32 6.13 7.83 0.43
N ALA A 33 7.37 7.81 -0.07
CA ALA A 33 8.49 8.52 0.55
C ALA A 33 8.32 10.04 0.50
N ALA A 34 7.78 10.58 -0.59
CA ALA A 34 7.57 12.02 -0.75
C ALA A 34 6.43 12.56 0.12
N HIS A 35 5.40 11.76 0.40
CA HIS A 35 4.18 12.22 1.07
C HIS A 35 3.71 11.30 2.22
N PRO A 36 4.53 11.08 3.27
CA PRO A 36 4.17 10.15 4.35
C PRO A 36 2.87 10.52 5.07
N LEU A 37 2.49 11.81 5.11
CA LEU A 37 1.26 12.27 5.74
C LEU A 37 0.00 11.80 5.01
N ILE A 38 0.03 11.73 3.67
CA ILE A 38 -1.13 11.25 2.90
C ILE A 38 -1.15 9.75 2.77
N TYR A 39 -0.07 9.04 3.10
CA TYR A 39 0.03 7.58 3.13
C TYR A 39 0.24 7.05 4.55
N TYR A 40 -0.43 7.64 5.56
CA TYR A 40 -0.28 7.24 6.96
C TYR A 40 -0.65 5.77 7.26
N TRP A 41 -1.29 5.09 6.31
CA TRP A 41 -1.62 3.66 6.37
C TRP A 41 -0.59 2.76 5.66
N VAL A 42 0.45 3.35 5.06
CA VAL A 42 1.58 2.66 4.47
C VAL A 42 2.79 2.87 5.38
N HIS A 43 3.25 1.80 6.00
CA HIS A 43 4.32 1.82 6.98
C HIS A 43 5.60 1.31 6.33
N ARG A 44 6.62 2.16 6.26
CA ARG A 44 7.95 1.71 5.84
C ARG A 44 8.53 0.82 6.93
N VAL A 45 8.76 -0.46 6.61
CA VAL A 45 9.37 -1.42 7.54
C VAL A 45 10.88 -1.30 7.50
N ASP A 46 11.45 -1.20 6.30
CA ASP A 46 12.87 -1.00 6.06
C ASP A 46 13.10 -0.34 4.69
N ALA A 47 14.30 -0.46 4.11
CA ALA A 47 14.62 0.13 2.80
C ALA A 47 13.91 -0.54 1.61
N ARG A 48 13.37 -1.76 1.78
CA ARG A 48 12.81 -2.61 0.71
C ARG A 48 11.39 -3.07 0.96
N ARG A 49 10.82 -2.75 2.13
CA ARG A 49 9.54 -3.30 2.57
C ARG A 49 8.58 -2.23 3.05
N TRP A 50 7.33 -2.38 2.60
CA TRP A 50 6.21 -1.54 3.01
C TRP A 50 5.06 -2.42 3.49
N LEU A 51 4.48 -2.06 4.63
CA LEU A 51 3.27 -2.68 5.16
C LEU A 51 2.08 -1.76 4.88
N ILE A 52 1.05 -2.28 4.25
CA ILE A 52 -0.21 -1.57 3.97
C ILE A 52 -1.28 -2.09 4.90
N THR A 53 -1.84 -1.21 5.73
CA THR A 53 -2.87 -1.55 6.72
C THR A 53 -4.27 -1.08 6.32
N ASP A 54 -4.41 -0.29 5.25
CA ASP A 54 -5.71 0.14 4.72
C ASP A 54 -5.70 0.14 3.19
N PHE A 55 -6.87 -0.11 2.58
CA PHE A 55 -7.04 -0.23 1.11
C PHE A 55 -8.06 0.78 0.60
N PHE A 56 -7.85 1.27 -0.62
CA PHE A 56 -8.64 2.35 -1.21
C PHE A 56 -9.20 2.01 -2.58
N HIS A 57 -8.57 1.12 -3.35
CA HIS A 57 -9.11 0.71 -4.63
C HIS A 57 -10.34 -0.20 -4.46
N ALA A 58 -11.33 -0.03 -5.33
CA ALA A 58 -12.63 -0.71 -5.22
C ALA A 58 -12.51 -2.24 -5.14
N SER A 59 -11.55 -2.85 -5.86
CA SER A 59 -11.32 -4.29 -5.82
C SER A 59 -10.80 -4.80 -4.47
N MET A 60 -10.21 -3.91 -3.66
CA MET A 60 -9.59 -4.21 -2.37
C MET A 60 -10.39 -3.71 -1.16
N LEU A 61 -11.34 -2.79 -1.35
CA LEU A 61 -12.11 -2.16 -0.26
C LEU A 61 -12.77 -3.16 0.71
N ARG A 62 -13.27 -4.30 0.21
CA ARG A 62 -13.92 -5.32 1.06
C ARG A 62 -12.97 -6.06 2.00
N TYR A 63 -11.66 -5.97 1.79
CA TYR A 63 -10.63 -6.60 2.63
C TYR A 63 -10.16 -5.68 3.76
N ARG A 64 -10.58 -4.41 3.72
CA ARG A 64 -10.31 -3.42 4.75
C ARG A 64 -10.75 -3.91 6.12
N GLY A 65 -9.87 -3.79 7.11
CA GLY A 65 -10.16 -4.24 8.47
C GLY A 65 -10.12 -5.76 8.67
N LEU A 66 -9.76 -6.52 7.64
CA LEU A 66 -9.69 -7.98 7.66
C LEU A 66 -8.28 -8.48 7.34
N GLU A 67 -7.62 -7.83 6.38
CA GLU A 67 -6.32 -8.22 5.87
C GLU A 67 -5.38 -7.02 5.86
N PHE A 68 -4.08 -7.29 5.91
CA PHE A 68 -3.03 -6.30 5.64
C PHE A 68 -2.01 -6.92 4.67
N VAL A 69 -1.27 -6.06 3.97
CA VAL A 69 -0.35 -6.46 2.90
C VAL A 69 1.08 -6.07 3.24
N LEU A 70 2.02 -6.96 2.98
CA LEU A 70 3.45 -6.69 2.94
C LEU A 70 3.90 -6.70 1.48
N ILE A 71 4.45 -5.57 1.04
CA ILE A 71 5.13 -5.42 -0.24
C ILE A 71 6.63 -5.54 0.01
N GLU A 72 7.29 -6.39 -0.77
CA GLU A 72 8.74 -6.47 -0.88
C GLU A 72 9.13 -6.67 -2.35
N ASP A 73 10.41 -6.51 -2.69
CA ASP A 73 10.87 -6.60 -4.08
C ASP A 73 10.35 -7.86 -4.79
N GLY A 74 9.52 -7.65 -5.82
CA GLY A 74 8.93 -8.71 -6.65
C GLY A 74 7.84 -9.56 -5.99
N THR A 75 7.45 -9.29 -4.73
CA THR A 75 6.50 -10.13 -3.99
C THR A 75 5.47 -9.31 -3.23
N VAL A 76 4.22 -9.75 -3.28
CA VAL A 76 3.13 -9.20 -2.45
C VAL A 76 2.57 -10.33 -1.60
N SER A 77 2.65 -10.16 -0.29
CA SER A 77 2.10 -11.12 0.69
C SER A 77 0.95 -10.46 1.45
N TYR A 78 -0.14 -11.18 1.66
CA TYR A 78 -1.23 -10.71 2.51
C TYR A 78 -1.44 -11.65 3.69
N TYR A 79 -1.89 -11.06 4.78
CA TYR A 79 -2.08 -11.72 6.07
C TYR A 79 -3.47 -11.40 6.58
N ARG A 80 -4.20 -12.43 6.99
CA ARG A 80 -5.56 -12.32 7.51
C ARG A 80 -5.52 -12.20 9.02
N LEU A 81 -6.22 -11.21 9.56
CA LEU A 81 -6.44 -11.15 11.00
C LEU A 81 -7.33 -12.31 11.47
N PRO A 82 -7.21 -12.73 12.75
CA PRO A 82 -8.05 -13.79 13.31
C PRO A 82 -9.54 -13.47 13.15
N GLY A 83 -10.28 -14.39 12.52
CA GLY A 83 -11.71 -14.24 12.21
C GLY A 83 -12.02 -13.77 10.78
N ALA A 84 -11.03 -13.27 10.04
CA ALA A 84 -11.16 -12.99 8.62
C ALA A 84 -11.22 -14.30 7.81
N LYS A 85 -11.99 -14.28 6.72
CA LYS A 85 -12.21 -15.41 5.81
C LYS A 85 -11.91 -14.99 4.38
N VAL A 86 -11.70 -16.00 3.53
CA VAL A 86 -11.42 -15.82 2.10
C VAL A 86 -12.51 -14.98 1.43
N GLY A 87 -12.09 -14.12 0.49
CA GLY A 87 -13.00 -13.32 -0.34
C GLY A 87 -13.51 -12.04 0.31
N GLY A 88 -12.83 -11.51 1.33
CA GLY A 88 -13.24 -10.30 2.04
C GLY A 88 -14.47 -10.55 2.92
N THR A 89 -14.51 -11.72 3.56
CA THR A 89 -15.62 -12.12 4.43
C THR A 89 -15.10 -12.42 5.84
N GLY A 90 -16.00 -12.78 6.76
CA GLY A 90 -15.66 -13.08 8.15
C GLY A 90 -15.91 -11.89 9.08
N HIS A 91 -15.58 -12.08 10.36
CA HIS A 91 -15.77 -11.07 11.39
C HIS A 91 -14.50 -10.98 12.22
N VAL A 92 -13.89 -9.80 12.20
CA VAL A 92 -12.73 -9.46 13.02
C VAL A 92 -13.20 -8.36 13.98
N PRO A 93 -13.29 -8.63 15.29
CA PRO A 93 -13.78 -7.64 16.26
C PRO A 93 -12.86 -6.42 16.37
N GLU A 94 -13.34 -5.35 17.00
CA GLU A 94 -12.47 -4.24 17.40
C GLU A 94 -11.46 -4.73 18.45
N GLY A 95 -10.22 -4.22 18.44
CA GLY A 95 -9.22 -4.59 19.43
C GLY A 95 -7.78 -4.45 18.96
N ILE A 96 -6.85 -4.82 19.83
CA ILE A 96 -5.42 -4.87 19.54
C ILE A 96 -5.04 -6.33 19.25
N TYR A 97 -4.37 -6.53 18.12
CA TYR A 97 -3.89 -7.80 17.64
C TYR A 97 -2.38 -7.83 17.69
N HIS A 98 -1.82 -8.79 18.42
CA HIS A 98 -0.40 -9.09 18.44
C HIS A 98 -0.14 -10.28 17.52
N VAL A 99 0.51 -10.04 16.39
CA VAL A 99 0.66 -11.03 15.32
C VAL A 99 2.11 -11.18 14.88
N ALA A 100 2.48 -12.41 14.51
CA ALA A 100 3.76 -12.71 13.91
C ALA A 100 3.58 -13.09 12.45
N ILE A 101 4.44 -12.58 11.57
CA ILE A 101 4.43 -12.88 10.14
C ILE A 101 5.83 -13.21 9.64
N THR A 102 5.89 -13.99 8.57
CA THR A 102 7.13 -14.25 7.83
C THR A 102 6.93 -13.80 6.39
N SER A 103 7.86 -12.99 5.86
CA SER A 103 7.85 -12.50 4.48
C SER A 103 8.18 -13.61 3.47
N GLY A 104 8.00 -13.34 2.19
CA GLY A 104 8.42 -14.26 1.14
C GLY A 104 9.92 -14.46 1.05
N ALA A 105 10.70 -13.44 1.39
CA ALA A 105 12.14 -13.53 1.55
C ALA A 105 12.60 -14.18 2.88
N GLY A 106 11.67 -14.65 3.73
CA GLY A 106 11.97 -15.33 4.99
C GLY A 106 12.24 -14.40 6.18
N ALA A 107 12.07 -13.09 6.02
CA ALA A 107 12.20 -12.16 7.16
C ALA A 107 10.97 -12.27 8.07
N ALA A 108 11.20 -12.43 9.37
CA ALA A 108 10.13 -12.56 10.35
C ALA A 108 9.93 -11.27 11.15
N PHE A 109 8.66 -10.92 11.37
CA PHE A 109 8.26 -9.69 12.05
C PHE A 109 7.20 -9.98 13.12
N ARG A 110 7.21 -9.17 14.17
CA ARG A 110 6.15 -9.05 15.16
C ARG A 110 5.47 -7.70 14.98
N LEU A 111 4.14 -7.71 15.01
CA LEU A 111 3.32 -6.54 14.79
C LEU A 111 2.26 -6.42 15.88
N SER A 112 2.03 -5.19 16.31
CA SER A 112 0.87 -4.80 17.10
C SER A 112 -0.04 -3.95 16.21
N ILE A 113 -1.24 -4.43 15.91
CA ILE A 113 -2.20 -3.77 15.02
C ILE A 113 -3.49 -3.51 15.79
N ARG A 114 -3.96 -2.25 15.82
CA ARG A 114 -5.28 -1.90 16.33
C ARG A 114 -6.29 -1.92 15.18
N LYS A 115 -7.35 -2.70 15.31
CA LYS A 115 -8.57 -2.46 14.54
C LYS A 115 -9.41 -1.46 15.33
N ASN A 116 -9.68 -0.29 14.75
CA ASN A 116 -10.46 0.75 15.41
C ASN A 116 -11.98 0.60 15.15
N ARG A 117 -12.79 1.40 15.84
CA ARG A 117 -14.26 1.47 15.67
C ARG A 117 -14.77 1.73 14.24
N THR A 118 -13.93 2.31 13.38
CA THR A 118 -14.26 2.56 11.95
C THR A 118 -13.87 1.39 11.05
N GLY A 119 -13.33 0.32 11.63
CA GLY A 119 -12.87 -0.87 10.91
C GLY A 119 -11.49 -0.71 10.27
N ARG A 120 -10.77 0.38 10.48
CA ARG A 120 -9.40 0.55 9.96
C ARG A 120 -8.39 -0.21 10.80
N LEU A 121 -7.33 -0.68 10.14
CA LEU A 121 -6.17 -1.23 10.82
C LEU A 121 -5.10 -0.15 10.94
N GLU A 122 -4.65 0.07 12.17
CA GLU A 122 -3.62 1.02 12.54
C GLU A 122 -2.43 0.23 13.08
N LEU A 123 -1.28 0.39 12.45
CA LEU A 123 -0.04 -0.19 12.97
C LEU A 123 0.38 0.58 14.22
N LEU A 124 0.49 -0.12 15.35
CA LEU A 124 1.01 0.44 16.60
C LEU A 124 2.52 0.19 16.73
N GLU A 125 2.95 -0.99 16.31
CA GLU A 125 4.34 -1.43 16.44
C GLU A 125 4.70 -2.43 15.34
N ILE A 126 5.94 -2.36 14.86
CA ILE A 126 6.57 -3.42 14.07
C ILE A 126 8.01 -3.60 14.53
N ALA A 127 8.40 -4.84 14.76
CA ALA A 127 9.75 -5.20 15.17
C ALA A 127 10.21 -6.48 14.44
N PRO A 128 11.50 -6.64 14.14
CA PRO A 128 12.05 -7.93 13.74
C PRO A 128 11.75 -8.99 14.80
N ALA A 129 11.34 -10.18 14.38
CA ALA A 129 11.19 -11.29 15.31
C ALA A 129 12.58 -11.74 15.78
N ALA A 130 12.93 -11.48 17.04
CA ALA A 130 14.20 -11.95 17.61
C ALA A 130 14.26 -13.49 17.58
N ALA A 131 15.41 -14.04 17.20
CA ALA A 131 15.68 -15.47 17.33
C ALA A 131 15.59 -15.85 18.82
N GLY A 132 14.57 -16.64 19.18
CA GLY A 132 14.38 -17.14 20.55
C GLY A 132 13.44 -16.34 21.46
N GLY A 133 12.67 -15.37 20.93
CA GLY A 133 11.68 -14.66 21.75
C GLY A 133 10.54 -15.56 22.25
N THR A 134 10.00 -15.26 23.43
CA THR A 134 9.01 -16.06 24.16
C THR A 134 7.87 -16.57 23.25
N PRO A 135 7.68 -17.90 23.12
CA PRO A 135 6.53 -18.47 22.44
C PRO A 135 5.23 -18.01 23.11
N GLY A 136 4.22 -17.61 22.32
CA GLY A 136 2.84 -17.43 22.79
C GLY A 136 2.31 -16.00 22.96
N ALA A 137 3.15 -14.96 22.88
CA ALA A 137 2.66 -13.57 22.99
C ALA A 137 2.03 -13.02 21.69
N HIS A 138 2.39 -13.59 20.55
CA HIS A 138 1.90 -13.18 19.23
C HIS A 138 1.32 -14.39 18.49
N GLN A 139 0.18 -14.21 17.84
CA GLN A 139 -0.42 -15.23 16.99
C GLN A 139 0.27 -15.23 15.62
N GLU A 140 0.81 -16.37 15.20
CA GLU A 140 1.37 -16.51 13.86
C GLU A 140 0.26 -16.48 12.79
N LEU A 141 0.41 -15.60 11.80
CA LEU A 141 -0.52 -15.53 10.68
C LEU A 141 0.06 -16.24 9.45
N PRO A 142 -0.74 -17.07 8.78
CA PRO A 142 -0.28 -17.74 7.57
C PRO A 142 0.00 -16.72 6.46
N ARG A 143 1.14 -16.88 5.81
CA ARG A 143 1.46 -16.10 4.60
C ARG A 143 0.62 -16.59 3.44
N HIS A 144 0.00 -15.64 2.74
CA HIS A 144 -0.63 -15.93 1.46
C HIS A 144 0.01 -15.09 0.36
N VAL A 145 0.43 -15.76 -0.72
CA VAL A 145 1.08 -15.11 -1.86
C VAL A 145 0.00 -14.54 -2.78
N LEU A 146 0.15 -13.27 -3.13
CA LEU A 146 -0.59 -12.62 -4.19
C LEU A 146 0.34 -12.39 -5.38
N GLU A 147 -0.17 -12.68 -6.57
CA GLU A 147 0.50 -12.29 -7.79
C GLU A 147 0.56 -10.74 -7.84
N PRO A 148 1.73 -10.11 -8.03
CA PRO A 148 1.86 -8.65 -7.92
C PRO A 148 0.92 -7.86 -8.84
N SER A 149 0.62 -8.39 -10.03
CA SER A 149 -0.37 -7.83 -10.98
C SER A 149 -1.75 -7.64 -10.35
N LYS A 150 -2.14 -8.48 -9.39
CA LYS A 150 -3.42 -8.38 -8.68
C LYS A 150 -3.46 -7.27 -7.65
N PHE A 151 -2.30 -6.71 -7.29
CA PHE A 151 -2.18 -5.56 -6.41
C PHE A 151 -1.91 -4.26 -7.19
N ALA A 152 -1.68 -4.35 -8.50
CA ALA A 152 -1.31 -3.22 -9.34
C ALA A 152 -2.35 -2.09 -9.30
N ASP A 153 -3.65 -2.40 -9.30
CA ASP A 153 -4.69 -1.37 -9.26
C ASP A 153 -4.65 -0.55 -7.97
N GLU A 154 -4.33 -1.18 -6.83
CA GLU A 154 -4.16 -0.46 -5.55
C GLU A 154 -2.94 0.45 -5.62
N LEU A 155 -1.83 -0.01 -6.21
CA LEU A 155 -0.63 0.81 -6.40
C LEU A 155 -0.90 1.99 -7.34
N LYS A 156 -1.55 1.75 -8.48
CA LYS A 156 -1.96 2.79 -9.45
C LYS A 156 -2.86 3.83 -8.79
N THR A 157 -3.85 3.38 -8.02
CA THR A 157 -4.76 4.25 -7.25
C THR A 157 -4.01 5.09 -6.23
N ALA A 158 -3.10 4.48 -5.48
CA ALA A 158 -2.26 5.18 -4.51
C ALA A 158 -1.41 6.25 -5.20
N ILE A 159 -0.72 5.91 -6.30
CA ILE A 159 0.11 6.83 -7.07
C ILE A 159 -0.73 8.00 -7.61
N ALA A 160 -1.85 7.71 -8.29
CA ALA A 160 -2.73 8.73 -8.85
C ALA A 160 -3.26 9.69 -7.78
N SER A 161 -3.68 9.17 -6.61
CA SER A 161 -4.14 9.98 -5.48
C SER A 161 -3.05 10.91 -4.93
N GLY A 162 -1.79 10.47 -4.94
CA GLY A 162 -0.65 11.29 -4.52
C GLY A 162 -0.36 12.44 -5.47
N VAL A 163 -0.37 12.18 -6.78
CA VAL A 163 -0.22 13.22 -7.81
C VAL A 163 -1.38 14.21 -7.75
N GLU A 164 -2.61 13.71 -7.61
CA GLU A 164 -3.80 14.52 -7.46
C GLU A 164 -3.71 15.44 -6.24
N TRP A 165 -3.26 14.91 -5.09
CA TRP A 165 -3.07 15.69 -3.88
C TRP A 165 -2.08 16.84 -4.11
N CYS A 166 -0.95 16.58 -4.79
CA CYS A 166 0.02 17.61 -5.15
C CYS A 166 -0.61 18.69 -6.04
N TYR A 167 -1.35 18.27 -7.07
CA TYR A 167 -2.08 19.18 -7.96
C TYR A 167 -3.08 20.05 -7.19
N ARG A 168 -3.92 19.46 -6.34
CA ARG A 168 -4.91 20.19 -5.53
C ARG A 168 -4.24 21.15 -4.53
N ARG A 169 -3.14 20.73 -3.90
CA ARG A 169 -2.33 21.57 -2.99
C ARG A 169 -1.78 22.78 -3.73
N HIS A 170 -1.20 22.59 -4.91
CA HIS A 170 -0.70 23.68 -5.75
C HIS A 170 -1.82 24.64 -6.19
N ARG A 171 -2.94 24.10 -6.68
CA ARG A 171 -4.08 24.91 -7.17
C ARG A 171 -4.73 25.76 -6.06
N SER A 172 -4.76 25.24 -4.83
CA SER A 172 -5.41 25.89 -3.69
C SER A 172 -4.50 26.84 -2.92
N ALA A 173 -3.20 26.84 -3.22
CA ALA A 173 -2.22 27.69 -2.56
C ALA A 173 -2.33 29.16 -3.01
N ASP A 174 -1.92 30.09 -2.14
CA ASP A 174 -1.67 31.47 -2.52
C ASP A 174 -0.41 31.58 -3.41
N ALA A 175 -0.11 32.79 -3.89
CA ALA A 175 0.99 33.01 -4.83
C ALA A 175 2.38 32.64 -4.25
N LEU A 176 2.62 32.93 -2.97
CA LEU A 176 3.90 32.66 -2.32
C LEU A 176 4.07 31.16 -2.08
N ALA A 177 3.02 30.50 -1.58
CA ALA A 177 3.01 29.06 -1.40
C ALA A 177 3.11 28.32 -2.74
N ARG A 178 2.50 28.80 -3.83
CA ARG A 178 2.65 28.20 -5.17
C ARG A 178 4.10 28.20 -5.64
N ALA A 179 4.81 29.32 -5.49
CA ALA A 179 6.23 29.39 -5.88
C ALA A 179 7.07 28.36 -5.11
N ALA A 180 6.87 28.25 -3.79
CA ALA A 180 7.55 27.25 -2.98
C ALA A 180 7.21 25.80 -3.41
N LEU A 181 5.94 25.52 -3.71
CA LEU A 181 5.49 24.21 -4.19
C LEU A 181 6.06 23.86 -5.57
N ALA A 182 6.20 24.85 -6.46
CA ALA A 182 6.84 24.67 -7.75
C ALA A 182 8.32 24.29 -7.60
N ASP A 183 9.03 24.90 -6.65
CA ASP A 183 10.42 24.56 -6.34
C ASP A 183 10.54 23.18 -5.68
N GLU A 184 9.65 22.84 -4.74
CA GLU A 184 9.52 21.48 -4.18
C GLU A 184 9.35 20.46 -5.31
N TRP A 185 8.47 20.72 -6.28
CA TRP A 185 8.23 19.84 -7.42
C TRP A 185 9.45 19.70 -8.32
N ARG A 186 10.14 20.80 -8.67
CA ARG A 186 11.34 20.76 -9.52
C ARG A 186 12.50 19.99 -8.89
N ALA A 187 12.61 20.04 -7.56
CA ALA A 187 13.62 19.29 -6.81
C ALA A 187 13.22 17.82 -6.58
N ALA A 188 11.94 17.48 -6.74
CA ALA A 188 11.43 16.16 -6.44
C ALA A 188 11.81 15.12 -7.50
N ARG A 189 12.03 13.89 -7.03
CA ARG A 189 12.30 12.72 -7.90
C ARG A 189 11.02 12.05 -8.39
N TRP A 190 9.94 12.13 -7.61
CA TRP A 190 8.70 11.41 -7.86
C TRP A 190 8.04 11.77 -9.22
N PRO A 191 8.08 13.02 -9.76
CA PRO A 191 7.40 13.31 -11.03
C PRO A 191 7.91 12.47 -12.20
N LYS A 192 9.22 12.24 -12.25
CA LYS A 192 9.85 11.35 -13.25
C LYS A 192 9.52 9.88 -12.97
N ALA A 193 9.46 9.49 -11.70
CA ALA A 193 9.25 8.10 -11.30
C ALA A 193 7.82 7.62 -11.59
N VAL A 194 6.82 8.50 -11.50
CA VAL A 194 5.39 8.13 -11.62
C VAL A 194 4.85 8.24 -13.05
N ARG A 195 5.62 8.84 -13.95
CA ARG A 195 5.24 8.99 -15.36
C ARG A 195 5.14 7.62 -16.03
N GLY A 196 4.01 7.33 -16.65
CA GLY A 196 3.72 6.03 -17.26
C GLY A 196 3.21 4.97 -16.27
N SER A 197 3.00 5.32 -15.00
CA SER A 197 2.43 4.40 -14.01
C SER A 197 0.91 4.19 -14.19
N GLY A 198 0.23 5.06 -14.95
CA GLY A 198 -1.19 4.94 -15.23
C GLY A 198 -1.76 6.21 -15.88
N THR A 199 -2.88 6.06 -16.56
CA THR A 199 -3.56 7.16 -17.26
C THR A 199 -3.94 8.30 -16.31
N ASP A 200 -4.45 7.97 -15.13
CA ASP A 200 -4.91 8.97 -14.16
C ASP A 200 -3.74 9.74 -13.54
N SER A 201 -2.66 9.04 -13.17
CA SER A 201 -1.45 9.68 -12.68
C SER A 201 -0.80 10.58 -13.74
N ASP A 202 -0.78 10.15 -15.00
CA ASP A 202 -0.23 10.94 -16.10
C ASP A 202 -1.09 12.18 -16.39
N ALA A 203 -2.42 12.05 -16.33
CA ALA A 203 -3.32 13.18 -16.49
C ALA A 203 -3.12 14.23 -15.39
N TYR A 204 -3.08 13.82 -14.11
CA TYR A 204 -2.82 14.76 -13.01
C TYR A 204 -1.41 15.35 -13.06
N LEU A 205 -0.42 14.57 -13.49
CA LEU A 205 0.95 15.05 -13.65
C LEU A 205 1.00 16.14 -14.72
N TRP A 206 0.36 15.92 -15.87
CA TRP A 206 0.24 16.92 -16.93
C TRP A 206 -0.45 18.19 -16.43
N MET A 207 -1.57 18.08 -15.71
CA MET A 207 -2.27 19.23 -15.15
C MET A 207 -1.41 20.04 -14.16
N LEU A 208 -0.62 19.35 -13.33
CA LEU A 208 0.33 19.99 -12.43
C LEU A 208 1.45 20.69 -13.20
N GLU A 209 2.02 20.05 -14.23
CA GLU A 209 3.05 20.63 -15.10
C GLU A 209 2.54 21.91 -15.77
N GLN A 210 1.32 21.91 -16.32
CA GLN A 210 0.70 23.11 -16.89
C GLN A 210 0.40 24.21 -15.87
N SER A 211 0.27 23.85 -14.59
CA SER A 211 0.02 24.82 -13.52
C SER A 211 1.30 25.47 -12.99
N ILE A 212 2.46 24.84 -13.21
CA ILE A 212 3.78 25.29 -12.75
C ILE A 212 4.55 26.04 -13.85
N ALA A 213 4.31 25.69 -15.12
CA ALA A 213 4.91 26.33 -16.30
C ALA A 213 4.50 27.80 -16.44
#